data_AF-A0A6J4LPS8-F1
#
_entry.id   AF-A0A6J4LPS8-F1
#
_cell.length_a   1.000
_cell.length_b   1.000
_cell.length_c   1.000
_cell.angle_alpha   90.00
_cell.angle_beta   90.00
_cell.angle_gamma   90.00
#
_symmetry.space_group_name_H-M   'P 1'
#
loop_
_entity.id
_entity.type
_entity.pdbx_description
1 polymer ?
#
loop_
_entity_poly.entity_id
_entity_poly.type
_entity_poly.pdbx_seq_one_letter_code
_entity_poly.pdbx_strand_id
1 'polypeptide(L)'
;NTASNTITDNRIYGNARMGIQYEISSDALIARNRVIGNGYHVYETIQNPSINVLVSSDVEVADNVVSGGSTGISVLAYDREGFDSTVSGVHVHDNAIVRQGGKALEWYDENGSLAADPTNRGYSNDYWYPHGEDGSARFEWGGRQYSRLSEFNATPGEEAGRYMSVAEKDAVLAE
;
A
#
# COMPACT_ATOMS: atom_id res chain seq x y z
N ASN A 1 -3.78 13.03 17.91
CA ASN A 1 -4.33 13.24 16.56
C ASN A 1 -5.72 12.65 16.49
N THR A 2 -6.72 13.46 16.19
CA THR A 2 -8.03 12.98 15.73
C THR A 2 -8.00 13.08 14.22
N ALA A 3 -7.79 11.98 13.51
CA ALA A 3 -7.98 11.95 12.06
C ALA A 3 -9.41 12.40 11.74
N SER A 4 -9.59 13.21 10.70
CA SER A 4 -10.91 13.71 10.32
C SER A 4 -11.77 12.62 9.69
N ASN A 5 -11.12 11.68 9.00
CA ASN A 5 -11.72 10.51 8.38
C ASN A 5 -11.16 9.22 9.00
N THR A 6 -12.02 8.27 9.34
CA THR A 6 -11.59 6.99 9.91
C THR A 6 -12.30 5.85 9.19
N ILE A 7 -11.50 4.96 8.59
CA ILE A 7 -11.95 3.74 7.92
C ILE A 7 -11.31 2.59 8.67
N THR A 8 -12.01 2.06 9.68
CA THR A 8 -11.43 1.01 10.53
C THR A 8 -12.34 -0.17 10.79
N ASP A 9 -11.72 -1.30 11.09
CA ASP A 9 -12.40 -2.51 11.60
C ASP A 9 -13.42 -3.10 10.60
N ASN A 10 -13.21 -2.88 9.30
CA ASN A 10 -14.07 -3.38 8.23
C ASN A 10 -13.56 -4.71 7.63
N ARG A 11 -14.50 -5.50 7.10
CA ARG A 11 -14.21 -6.64 6.21
C ARG A 11 -14.69 -6.28 4.80
N ILE A 12 -13.75 -6.13 3.86
CA ILE A 12 -13.99 -5.66 2.49
C ILE A 12 -13.49 -6.72 1.52
N TYR A 13 -14.39 -7.35 0.76
CA TYR A 13 -14.06 -8.54 -0.01
C TYR A 13 -14.63 -8.56 -1.43
N GLY A 14 -13.86 -9.13 -2.36
CA GLY A 14 -14.36 -9.56 -3.67
C GLY A 14 -14.84 -8.45 -4.59
N ASN A 15 -14.41 -7.19 -4.38
CA ASN A 15 -14.76 -6.11 -5.28
C ASN A 15 -14.03 -6.24 -6.62
N ALA A 16 -14.71 -5.86 -7.71
CA ALA A 16 -14.12 -5.88 -9.04
C ALA A 16 -12.91 -4.93 -9.18
N ARG A 17 -12.94 -3.81 -8.45
CA ARG A 17 -11.88 -2.80 -8.33
C ARG A 17 -11.27 -2.79 -6.91
N MET A 18 -10.55 -1.72 -6.55
CA MET A 18 -9.98 -1.55 -5.21
C MET A 18 -11.01 -1.77 -4.08
N GLY A 19 -10.53 -2.23 -2.94
CA GLY A 19 -11.36 -2.33 -1.73
C GLY A 19 -11.55 -0.97 -1.07
N ILE A 20 -10.47 -0.19 -0.95
CA ILE A 20 -10.49 1.17 -0.41
C ILE A 20 -9.77 2.09 -1.39
N GLN A 21 -10.42 3.20 -1.75
CA GLN A 21 -9.78 4.33 -2.44
C GLN A 21 -10.01 5.60 -1.62
N TYR A 22 -8.90 6.28 -1.33
CA TYR A 22 -8.86 7.59 -0.70
C TYR A 22 -8.16 8.54 -1.65
N GLU A 23 -8.87 9.56 -2.13
CA GLU A 23 -8.41 10.40 -3.25
C GLU A 23 -8.62 11.89 -2.95
N ILE A 24 -7.62 12.73 -3.30
CA ILE A 24 -7.69 14.21 -3.26
C ILE A 24 -8.26 14.69 -1.92
N SER A 25 -7.65 14.23 -0.83
CA SER A 25 -8.14 14.45 0.54
C SER A 25 -6.98 14.46 1.55
N SER A 26 -7.27 14.86 2.81
CA SER A 26 -6.29 14.86 3.90
C SER A 26 -6.85 14.32 5.23
N ASP A 27 -5.95 13.98 6.15
CA ASP A 27 -6.25 13.65 7.54
C ASP A 27 -7.11 12.39 7.71
N ALA A 28 -6.57 11.23 7.33
CA ALA A 28 -7.26 9.95 7.41
C ALA A 28 -6.51 8.88 8.20
N LEU A 29 -7.27 8.03 8.90
CA LEU A 29 -6.81 6.77 9.46
C LEU A 29 -7.51 5.61 8.74
N ILE A 30 -6.75 4.77 8.06
CA ILE A 30 -7.20 3.54 7.41
C ILE A 30 -6.55 2.37 8.14
N ALA A 31 -7.24 1.79 9.13
CA ALA A 31 -6.61 0.82 10.00
C ALA A 31 -7.46 -0.38 10.41
N ARG A 32 -6.80 -1.52 10.70
CA ARG A 32 -7.46 -2.74 11.16
C ARG A 32 -8.55 -3.26 10.22
N ASN A 33 -8.44 -2.97 8.93
CA ASN A 33 -9.34 -3.52 7.93
C ASN A 33 -8.80 -4.85 7.39
N ARG A 34 -9.71 -5.73 7.01
CA ARG A 34 -9.42 -6.96 6.25
C ARG A 34 -9.88 -6.72 4.82
N VAL A 35 -8.94 -6.43 3.92
CA VAL A 35 -9.18 -6.07 2.52
C VAL A 35 -8.70 -7.22 1.63
N ILE A 36 -9.62 -8.10 1.25
CA ILE A 36 -9.28 -9.42 0.68
C ILE A 36 -9.95 -9.65 -0.69
N GLY A 37 -9.17 -10.02 -1.69
CA GLY A 37 -9.70 -10.47 -2.99
C GLY A 37 -10.27 -9.35 -3.86
N ASN A 38 -9.90 -8.09 -3.61
CA ASN A 38 -10.35 -6.94 -4.39
C ASN A 38 -9.41 -6.69 -5.59
N GLY A 39 -9.88 -6.07 -6.67
CA GLY A 39 -9.02 -5.54 -7.75
C GLY A 39 -8.58 -6.53 -8.84
N TYR A 40 -9.24 -7.68 -8.98
CA TYR A 40 -8.87 -8.71 -9.98
C TYR A 40 -9.65 -8.65 -11.30
N HIS A 41 -10.75 -7.92 -11.37
CA HIS A 41 -11.75 -8.12 -12.44
C HIS A 41 -11.83 -6.98 -13.45
N VAL A 42 -11.09 -5.90 -13.25
CA VAL A 42 -11.04 -4.78 -14.19
C VAL A 42 -9.57 -4.44 -14.48
N TYR A 43 -9.22 -4.37 -15.75
CA TYR A 43 -7.94 -3.78 -16.18
C TYR A 43 -8.18 -2.29 -16.40
N GLU A 44 -7.62 -1.45 -15.53
CA GLU A 44 -7.65 0.02 -15.68
C GLU A 44 -6.22 0.56 -15.81
N THR A 45 -6.11 1.81 -16.26
CA THR A 45 -4.81 2.49 -16.41
C THR A 45 -4.14 2.76 -15.07
N ILE A 46 -4.94 2.89 -14.02
CA ILE A 46 -4.48 2.94 -12.63
C ILE A 46 -4.50 1.49 -12.16
N GLN A 47 -3.36 0.96 -11.72
CA GLN A 47 -3.30 -0.38 -11.13
C GLN A 47 -4.38 -0.43 -10.04
N ASN A 48 -5.12 -1.54 -9.91
CA ASN A 48 -6.22 -1.69 -8.95
C ASN A 48 -5.67 -2.29 -7.65
N PRO A 49 -5.04 -1.49 -6.75
CA PRO A 49 -4.56 -2.02 -5.49
C PRO A 49 -5.74 -2.42 -4.61
N SER A 50 -5.47 -3.19 -3.57
CA SER A 50 -6.49 -3.44 -2.54
C SER A 50 -6.80 -2.17 -1.75
N ILE A 51 -5.78 -1.37 -1.41
CA ILE A 51 -5.91 -0.04 -0.79
C ILE A 51 -5.17 0.98 -1.66
N ASN A 52 -5.85 2.05 -2.05
CA ASN A 52 -5.29 3.13 -2.87
C ASN A 52 -5.34 4.46 -2.10
N VAL A 53 -4.18 5.09 -1.88
CA VAL A 53 -4.04 6.46 -1.39
C VAL A 53 -3.54 7.31 -2.57
N LEU A 54 -4.43 8.06 -3.19
CA LEU A 54 -4.18 8.77 -4.43
C LEU A 54 -4.21 10.28 -4.18
N VAL A 55 -3.11 10.97 -4.43
CA VAL A 55 -3.05 12.44 -4.33
C VAL A 55 -3.63 12.93 -2.99
N SER A 56 -3.10 12.44 -1.88
CA SER A 56 -3.65 12.71 -0.54
C SER A 56 -2.53 12.99 0.45
N SER A 57 -2.84 13.69 1.55
CA SER A 57 -1.86 14.02 2.60
C SER A 57 -2.31 13.56 3.99
N ASP A 58 -1.35 13.41 4.90
CA ASP A 58 -1.61 13.13 6.33
C ASP A 58 -2.49 11.89 6.52
N VAL A 59 -2.13 10.80 5.81
CA VAL A 59 -2.86 9.53 5.82
C VAL A 59 -2.05 8.47 6.53
N GLU A 60 -2.64 7.84 7.54
CA GLU A 60 -2.08 6.69 8.23
C GLU A 60 -2.78 5.41 7.77
N VAL A 61 -2.02 4.48 7.19
CA VAL A 61 -2.48 3.16 6.75
C VAL A 61 -1.81 2.11 7.63
N ALA A 62 -2.52 1.63 8.65
CA ALA A 62 -1.94 0.84 9.74
C ALA A 62 -2.68 -0.45 10.07
N ASP A 63 -1.98 -1.49 10.49
CA ASP A 63 -2.60 -2.72 11.04
C ASP A 63 -3.64 -3.40 10.12
N ASN A 64 -3.57 -3.20 8.80
CA ASN A 64 -4.51 -3.84 7.87
C ASN A 64 -4.01 -5.23 7.45
N VAL A 65 -4.95 -6.15 7.20
CA VAL A 65 -4.69 -7.39 6.49
C VAL A 65 -5.13 -7.22 5.05
N VAL A 66 -4.17 -7.28 4.13
CA VAL A 66 -4.39 -7.04 2.71
C VAL A 66 -4.03 -8.29 1.92
N SER A 67 -4.95 -8.76 1.07
CA SER A 67 -4.70 -9.89 0.19
C SER A 67 -5.35 -9.69 -1.16
N GLY A 68 -4.57 -9.91 -2.22
CA GLY A 68 -5.02 -9.84 -3.61
C GLY A 68 -5.03 -8.44 -4.24
N GLY A 69 -5.58 -8.35 -5.46
CA GLY A 69 -5.48 -7.17 -6.35
C GLY A 69 -4.27 -7.24 -7.29
N SER A 70 -4.14 -6.29 -8.22
CA SER A 70 -2.92 -6.16 -9.03
C SER A 70 -1.72 -5.67 -8.21
N THR A 71 -2.01 -4.92 -7.15
CA THR A 71 -1.06 -4.40 -6.13
C THR A 71 -1.69 -4.56 -4.74
N GLY A 72 -0.88 -4.64 -3.67
CA GLY A 72 -1.38 -4.67 -2.29
C GLY A 72 -1.90 -3.30 -1.85
N ILE A 73 -0.98 -2.43 -1.46
CA ILE A 73 -1.24 -1.03 -1.08
C ILE A 73 -0.49 -0.14 -2.07
N SER A 74 -1.14 0.90 -2.58
CA SER A 74 -0.49 1.93 -3.38
C SER A 74 -0.67 3.31 -2.75
N VAL A 75 0.42 4.08 -2.76
CA VAL A 75 0.45 5.52 -2.55
C VAL A 75 0.88 6.16 -3.86
N LEU A 76 0.04 7.00 -4.43
CA LEU A 76 0.18 7.49 -5.79
C LEU A 76 0.21 9.03 -5.80
N ALA A 77 1.30 9.61 -6.27
CA ALA A 77 1.37 11.01 -6.65
C ALA A 77 1.20 11.12 -8.18
N TYR A 78 0.07 11.67 -8.61
CA TYR A 78 -0.29 11.91 -10.00
C TYR A 78 -0.55 13.40 -10.21
N ASP A 79 -0.16 13.92 -11.37
CA ASP A 79 -0.56 15.27 -11.76
C ASP A 79 -2.04 15.29 -12.13
N ARG A 80 -2.83 16.07 -11.39
CA ARG A 80 -4.25 16.30 -11.64
C ARG A 80 -4.47 17.78 -11.90
N GLU A 81 -4.78 18.11 -13.14
CA GLU A 81 -5.02 19.49 -13.56
C GLU A 81 -6.08 20.16 -12.67
N GLY A 82 -5.72 21.32 -12.09
CA GLY A 82 -6.62 22.13 -11.27
C GLY A 82 -6.68 21.79 -9.78
N PHE A 83 -5.86 20.86 -9.29
CA PHE A 83 -5.79 20.48 -7.87
C PHE A 83 -4.35 20.53 -7.35
N ASP A 84 -4.20 20.67 -6.03
CA ASP A 84 -2.92 20.39 -5.39
C ASP A 84 -2.66 18.88 -5.47
N SER A 85 -1.61 18.51 -6.20
CA SER A 85 -1.24 17.12 -6.43
C SER A 85 -0.15 16.61 -5.48
N THR A 86 0.19 17.40 -4.45
CA THR A 86 1.23 17.05 -3.48
C THR A 86 0.80 15.91 -2.58
N VAL A 87 1.64 14.88 -2.47
CA VAL A 87 1.49 13.80 -1.49
C VAL A 87 2.51 13.99 -0.37
N SER A 88 2.04 14.14 0.86
CA SER A 88 2.86 14.40 2.05
C SER A 88 2.26 13.75 3.30
N GLY A 89 3.06 13.48 4.33
CA GLY A 89 2.57 12.95 5.60
C GLY A 89 1.91 11.56 5.51
N VAL A 90 2.16 10.78 4.45
CA VAL A 90 1.57 9.43 4.32
C VAL A 90 2.44 8.40 5.02
N HIS A 91 1.87 7.68 5.98
CA HIS A 91 2.55 6.61 6.72
C HIS A 91 1.86 5.26 6.46
N VAL A 92 2.62 4.26 5.99
CA VAL A 92 2.11 2.90 5.75
C VAL A 92 2.87 1.92 6.65
N HIS A 93 2.26 1.44 7.72
CA HIS A 93 2.99 0.61 8.68
C HIS A 93 2.20 -0.52 9.32
N ASP A 94 2.91 -1.53 9.82
CA ASP A 94 2.33 -2.65 10.58
C ASP A 94 1.23 -3.41 9.83
N ASN A 95 1.20 -3.34 8.49
CA ASN A 95 0.23 -4.07 7.68
C ASN A 95 0.74 -5.48 7.35
N ALA A 96 -0.16 -6.45 7.34
CA ALA A 96 0.10 -7.79 6.81
C ALA A 96 -0.37 -7.89 5.35
N ILE A 97 0.57 -7.91 4.42
CA ILE A 97 0.32 -7.87 2.97
C ILE A 97 0.67 -9.21 2.32
N VAL A 98 -0.36 -9.95 1.92
CA VAL A 98 -0.25 -11.28 1.31
C VAL A 98 -0.45 -11.18 -0.21
N ARG A 99 0.57 -11.58 -0.98
CA ARG A 99 0.59 -11.47 -2.45
C ARG A 99 0.88 -12.82 -3.11
N GLN A 100 0.30 -13.03 -4.29
CA GLN A 100 0.69 -14.13 -5.19
C GLN A 100 1.75 -13.71 -6.21
N GLY A 101 1.87 -12.40 -6.45
CA GLY A 101 2.80 -11.79 -7.39
C GLY A 101 2.56 -10.28 -7.48
N GLY A 102 3.36 -9.57 -8.28
CA GLY A 102 3.29 -8.11 -8.40
C GLY A 102 3.71 -7.38 -7.12
N LYS A 103 3.41 -6.08 -7.06
CA LYS A 103 3.85 -5.22 -5.96
C LYS A 103 3.00 -5.42 -4.70
N ALA A 104 3.63 -5.54 -3.55
CA ALA A 104 2.97 -5.52 -2.25
C ALA A 104 2.71 -4.09 -1.79
N LEU A 105 3.72 -3.24 -1.89
CA LEU A 105 3.67 -1.81 -1.56
C LEU A 105 4.26 -0.99 -2.69
N GLU A 106 3.49 -0.04 -3.20
CA GLU A 106 3.87 0.82 -4.31
C GLU A 106 3.79 2.29 -3.89
N TRP A 107 4.89 3.02 -4.03
CA TRP A 107 4.95 4.47 -3.91
C TRP A 107 5.28 5.07 -5.28
N TYR A 108 4.25 5.25 -6.11
CA TYR A 108 4.38 5.73 -7.49
C TYR A 108 4.38 7.25 -7.53
N ASP A 109 5.43 7.83 -8.11
CA ASP A 109 5.72 9.26 -8.02
C ASP A 109 5.86 9.89 -9.41
N GLU A 110 4.75 10.32 -10.00
CA GLU A 110 4.76 10.98 -11.31
C GLU A 110 5.26 12.43 -11.22
N ASN A 111 4.90 13.14 -10.14
CA ASN A 111 5.14 14.56 -9.98
C ASN A 111 6.30 14.92 -9.05
N GLY A 112 6.94 13.92 -8.44
CA GLY A 112 8.11 14.07 -7.59
C GLY A 112 7.81 14.42 -6.13
N SER A 113 6.55 14.59 -5.74
CA SER A 113 6.19 14.99 -4.38
C SER A 113 6.45 13.88 -3.36
N LEU A 114 6.31 12.61 -3.74
CA LEU A 114 6.48 11.49 -2.81
C LEU A 114 7.92 11.36 -2.32
N ALA A 115 8.88 11.31 -3.25
CA ALA A 115 10.28 11.14 -2.91
C ALA A 115 10.92 12.42 -2.35
N ALA A 116 10.34 13.59 -2.64
CA ALA A 116 10.83 14.87 -2.14
C ALA A 116 10.42 15.16 -0.69
N ASP A 117 9.29 14.61 -0.23
CA ASP A 117 8.80 14.83 1.12
C ASP A 117 9.30 13.75 2.10
N PRO A 118 10.14 14.10 3.09
CA PRO A 118 10.72 13.14 4.04
C PRO A 118 9.74 12.61 5.08
N THR A 119 8.51 13.13 5.13
CA THR A 119 7.46 12.65 6.04
C THR A 119 6.72 11.44 5.48
N ASN A 120 6.78 11.19 4.17
CA ASN A 120 6.24 9.98 3.58
C ASN A 120 7.12 8.79 3.96
N ARG A 121 6.52 7.74 4.56
CA ARG A 121 7.28 6.58 5.02
C ARG A 121 6.48 5.29 5.11
N GLY A 122 7.16 4.18 4.88
CA GLY A 122 6.70 2.85 5.28
C GLY A 122 7.50 2.32 6.48
N TYR A 123 6.88 1.50 7.34
CA TYR A 123 7.58 0.92 8.48
C TYR A 123 6.95 -0.41 8.95
N SER A 124 7.76 -1.42 9.27
CA SER A 124 7.33 -2.64 9.97
C SER A 124 6.16 -3.37 9.28
N ASN A 125 6.06 -3.31 7.94
CA ASN A 125 5.06 -4.11 7.24
C ASN A 125 5.54 -5.57 7.08
N ASP A 126 4.59 -6.47 7.20
CA ASP A 126 4.77 -7.91 7.08
C ASP A 126 4.32 -8.36 5.69
N TYR A 127 5.24 -8.98 4.95
CA TYR A 127 5.01 -9.39 3.56
C TYR A 127 4.94 -10.89 3.42
N TRP A 128 4.09 -11.42 2.54
CA TRP A 128 4.15 -12.83 2.15
C TRP A 128 4.02 -13.00 0.65
N TYR A 129 4.84 -13.89 0.11
CA TYR A 129 4.79 -14.38 -1.26
C TYR A 129 4.94 -15.91 -1.26
N PRO A 130 4.34 -16.63 -2.23
CA PRO A 130 4.41 -18.09 -2.31
C PRO A 130 5.83 -18.61 -2.61
N HIS A 131 6.70 -17.76 -3.16
CA HIS A 131 8.06 -18.09 -3.56
C HIS A 131 9.03 -17.01 -3.07
N GLY A 132 10.29 -17.41 -2.86
CA GLY A 132 11.38 -16.48 -2.57
C GLY A 132 11.58 -15.45 -3.69
N GLU A 133 12.39 -14.42 -3.41
CA GLU A 133 12.72 -13.37 -4.38
C GLU A 133 13.31 -13.97 -5.66
N ASP A 134 12.67 -13.71 -6.80
CA ASP A 134 12.99 -14.29 -8.12
C ASP A 134 13.42 -13.21 -9.15
N GLY A 135 13.63 -11.98 -8.68
CA GLY A 135 13.96 -10.83 -9.51
C GLY A 135 12.74 -10.05 -10.03
N SER A 136 11.51 -10.55 -9.86
CA SER A 136 10.30 -9.78 -10.17
C SER A 136 10.13 -8.59 -9.23
N ALA A 137 9.59 -7.47 -9.74
CA ALA A 137 9.33 -6.29 -8.92
C ALA A 137 8.23 -6.59 -7.90
N ARG A 138 8.54 -6.34 -6.62
CA ARG A 138 7.66 -6.54 -5.46
C ARG A 138 7.34 -5.25 -4.72
N PHE A 139 8.15 -4.22 -4.93
CA PHE A 139 8.00 -2.94 -4.25
C PHE A 139 8.36 -1.79 -5.19
N GLU A 140 7.94 -0.58 -4.83
CA GLU A 140 8.33 0.64 -5.53
C GLU A 140 8.50 1.80 -4.56
N TRP A 141 9.56 2.60 -4.75
CA TRP A 141 9.76 3.88 -4.06
C TRP A 141 10.17 4.96 -5.06
N GLY A 142 9.38 6.04 -5.15
CA GLY A 142 9.70 7.20 -5.99
C GLY A 142 9.83 6.85 -7.48
N GLY A 143 8.98 5.93 -7.99
CA GLY A 143 9.07 5.44 -9.37
C GLY A 143 10.15 4.38 -9.62
N ARG A 144 11.02 4.07 -8.64
CA ARG A 144 12.03 3.01 -8.75
C ARG A 144 11.49 1.70 -8.20
N GLN A 145 11.57 0.64 -9.01
CA GLN A 145 11.12 -0.71 -8.64
C GLN A 145 12.22 -1.49 -7.89
N TYR A 146 11.79 -2.30 -6.93
CA TYR A 146 12.64 -3.18 -6.13
C TYR A 146 12.08 -4.61 -6.14
N SER A 147 12.96 -5.57 -6.40
CA SER A 147 12.64 -7.00 -6.33
C SER A 147 13.05 -7.63 -5.00
N ARG A 148 13.92 -6.95 -4.23
CA ARG A 148 14.42 -7.41 -2.95
C ARG A 148 13.93 -6.55 -1.79
N LEU A 149 13.41 -7.19 -0.74
CA LEU A 149 12.96 -6.51 0.47
C LEU A 149 14.10 -5.79 1.18
N SER A 150 15.31 -6.37 1.19
CA SER A 150 16.48 -5.73 1.81
C SER A 150 16.87 -4.40 1.14
N GLU A 151 16.71 -4.29 -0.18
CA GLU A 151 16.96 -3.05 -0.91
C GLU A 151 15.85 -2.03 -0.71
N PHE A 152 14.59 -2.50 -0.63
CA PHE A 152 13.44 -1.65 -0.33
C PHE A 152 13.47 -1.11 1.11
N ASN A 153 13.87 -1.94 2.08
CA ASN A 153 14.10 -1.58 3.49
C ASN A 153 15.19 -0.51 3.69
N ALA A 154 15.99 -0.22 2.67
CA ALA A 154 16.99 0.83 2.67
C ALA A 154 16.45 2.17 2.14
N THR A 155 15.15 2.25 1.88
CA THR A 155 14.45 3.45 1.39
C THR A 155 13.44 3.92 2.43
N PRO A 156 13.00 5.19 2.41
CA PRO A 156 11.90 5.62 3.28
C PRO A 156 10.58 4.89 3.00
N GLY A 157 10.41 4.28 1.82
CA GLY A 157 9.20 3.56 1.45
C GLY A 157 8.91 2.31 2.28
N GLU A 158 9.92 1.80 3.00
CA GLU A 158 9.79 0.76 4.00
C GLU A 158 11.03 0.73 4.90
N GLU A 159 10.83 0.59 6.21
CA GLU A 159 11.90 0.41 7.18
C GLU A 159 11.50 -0.73 8.13
N ALA A 160 12.40 -1.69 8.34
CA ALA A 160 12.15 -2.87 9.19
C ALA A 160 11.02 -3.82 8.70
N GLY A 161 10.60 -3.73 7.44
CA GLY A 161 9.73 -4.73 6.83
C GLY A 161 10.35 -6.13 6.81
N ARG A 162 9.52 -7.17 6.88
CA ARG A 162 9.98 -8.57 6.89
C ARG A 162 9.07 -9.49 6.09
N TYR A 163 9.58 -10.66 5.72
CA TYR A 163 8.75 -11.74 5.19
C TYR A 163 8.15 -12.59 6.31
N MET A 164 6.84 -12.83 6.23
CA MET A 164 6.12 -13.80 7.05
C MET A 164 6.46 -15.23 6.66
N SER A 165 6.45 -16.12 7.65
CA SER A 165 6.33 -17.55 7.44
C SER A 165 4.95 -17.94 6.92
N VAL A 166 4.83 -19.18 6.41
CA VAL A 166 3.53 -19.73 5.99
C VAL A 166 2.53 -19.76 7.16
N ALA A 167 2.99 -20.13 8.36
CA ALA A 167 2.14 -20.21 9.55
C ALA A 167 1.61 -18.82 9.98
N GLU A 168 2.46 -17.78 9.94
CA GLU A 168 2.02 -16.40 10.20
C GLU A 168 1.01 -15.94 9.17
N LYS A 169 1.26 -16.18 7.88
CA LYS A 169 0.31 -15.89 6.80
C LYS A 169 -1.03 -16.62 7.02
N ASP A 170 -1.01 -17.88 7.46
CA ASP A 170 -2.23 -18.65 7.73
C ASP A 170 -3.00 -18.05 8.91
N ALA A 171 -2.29 -17.67 9.98
CA ALA A 171 -2.89 -17.05 11.15
C ALA A 171 -3.58 -15.71 10.79
N VAL A 172 -2.90 -14.81 10.09
CA VAL A 172 -3.49 -13.50 9.74
C VAL A 172 -4.70 -13.61 8.82
N LEU A 173 -4.80 -14.67 7.99
CA LEU A 173 -5.93 -14.89 7.08
C LEU A 173 -7.11 -15.66 7.69
N ALA A 174 -6.95 -16.29 8.85
CA ALA A 174 -7.99 -17.14 9.45
C ALA A 174 -9.13 -16.38 10.15
N GLU A 175 -8.95 -15.08 10.46
CA GLU A 175 -9.91 -14.21 11.17
C GLU A 175 -10.95 -13.50 10.27
#